data_AF-A0A2E2XL88-F1
#
_entry.id   AF-A0A2E2XL88-F1
#
_cell.length_a   1.000
_cell.length_b   1.000
_cell.length_c   1.000
_cell.angle_alpha   90.00
_cell.angle_beta   90.00
_cell.angle_gamma   90.00
#
_symmetry.space_group_name_H-M   'P 1'
#
loop_
_entity.id
_entity.type
_entity.pdbx_description
1 polymer ?
#
loop_
_entity_poly.entity_id
_entity_poly.type
_entity_poly.pdbx_seq_one_letter_code
_entity_poly.pdbx_strand_id
1 'polypeptide(L)'
;MHSHRGFTLIELITVMVLVAVLSVFSVQFVASVLENYNRTVDRAKLIAHGRQAMERMTRQLRAALPNSVRVTNGGSCVEFLPIAGGGNYIGELPDVDNGAGGVASIASGGYQVTFGTARYVYVGALSTAEVYSNSAVSVGVAGSEDHSDATVSLSGTHQFLRNSISSRFYLTDNPAAFCLNAGDLRYFSGYSTPSATTGTPTGAGSLMAETVGSDGVPFLVSAGTEDRNSVLSMRLTYSRGGETVALNQEVLIRNVP
;
A
#
# COMPACT_ATOMS: atom_id res chain seq x y z
N MET A 1 -36.09 76.80 16.33
CA MET A 1 -35.81 75.88 17.47
C MET A 1 -36.55 74.58 17.19
N HIS A 2 -35.83 73.52 16.83
CA HIS A 2 -36.45 72.22 16.56
C HIS A 2 -36.66 71.48 17.89
N SER A 3 -37.91 71.17 18.20
CA SER A 3 -38.28 70.37 19.37
C SER A 3 -37.76 68.94 19.20
N HIS A 4 -36.75 68.56 19.97
CA HIS A 4 -36.35 67.15 20.09
C HIS A 4 -37.50 66.38 20.74
N ARG A 5 -38.21 65.56 19.95
CA ARG A 5 -39.21 64.63 20.46
C ARG A 5 -38.47 63.50 21.20
N GLY A 6 -38.81 63.30 22.48
CA GLY A 6 -38.31 62.18 23.27
C GLY A 6 -38.95 60.85 22.84
N PHE A 7 -38.24 59.75 23.08
CA PHE A 7 -38.73 58.38 22.86
C PHE A 7 -39.86 58.04 23.85
N THR A 8 -40.84 57.26 23.37
CA THR A 8 -41.92 56.78 24.25
C THR A 8 -41.52 55.47 24.93
N LEU A 9 -42.10 55.18 26.12
CA LEU A 9 -41.82 53.95 26.86
C LEU A 9 -42.17 52.68 26.04
N ILE A 10 -43.23 52.74 25.23
CA ILE A 10 -43.62 51.63 24.37
C ILE A 10 -42.59 51.38 23.25
N GLU A 11 -42.02 52.45 22.69
CA GLU A 11 -40.98 52.37 21.66
C GLU A 11 -39.70 51.72 22.21
N LEU A 12 -39.27 52.09 23.42
CA LEU A 12 -38.13 51.46 24.09
C LEU A 12 -38.35 49.96 24.32
N ILE A 13 -39.54 49.56 24.82
CA ILE A 13 -39.87 48.16 25.08
C ILE A 13 -39.87 47.36 23.78
N THR A 14 -40.47 47.89 22.70
CA THR A 14 -40.49 47.19 21.40
C THR A 14 -39.08 46.97 20.85
N VAL A 15 -38.18 47.94 20.97
CA VAL A 15 -36.79 47.80 20.55
C VAL A 15 -36.05 46.74 21.36
N MET A 16 -36.22 46.72 22.69
CA MET A 16 -35.60 45.72 23.54
C MET A 16 -36.05 44.30 23.18
N VAL A 17 -37.35 44.10 22.95
CA VAL A 17 -37.90 42.80 22.54
C VAL A 17 -37.36 42.38 21.17
N LEU A 18 -37.33 43.29 20.20
CA LEU A 18 -36.80 43.01 18.86
C LEU A 18 -35.31 42.64 18.90
N VAL A 19 -34.49 43.40 19.64
CA VAL A 19 -33.06 43.12 19.77
C VAL A 19 -32.83 41.78 20.48
N ALA A 20 -33.61 41.45 21.52
CA ALA A 20 -33.49 40.17 22.21
C ALA A 20 -33.75 38.99 21.26
N VAL A 21 -34.83 39.05 20.48
CA VAL A 21 -35.17 38.00 19.50
C VAL A 21 -34.09 37.88 18.42
N LEU A 22 -33.67 39.00 17.82
CA LEU A 22 -32.64 39.00 16.78
C LEU A 22 -31.28 38.51 17.28
N SER A 23 -30.91 38.85 18.51
CA SER A 23 -29.65 38.43 19.11
C SER A 23 -29.60 36.92 19.29
N VAL A 24 -30.68 36.29 19.77
CA VAL A 24 -30.75 34.83 19.94
C VAL A 24 -30.59 34.12 18.60
N PHE A 25 -31.32 34.55 17.57
CA PHE A 25 -31.20 33.96 16.23
C PHE A 25 -29.80 34.14 15.64
N SER A 26 -29.21 35.32 15.78
CA SER A 26 -27.88 35.62 15.25
C SER A 26 -26.80 34.74 15.88
N VAL A 27 -26.85 34.55 17.20
CA VAL A 27 -25.89 33.69 17.92
C VAL A 27 -26.02 32.23 17.51
N GLN A 28 -27.25 31.71 17.42
CA GLN A 28 -27.48 30.33 16.98
C GLN A 28 -27.02 30.11 15.54
N PHE A 29 -27.33 31.05 14.65
CA PHE A 29 -26.89 31.00 13.26
C PHE A 29 -25.36 30.96 13.14
N VAL A 30 -24.65 31.86 13.85
CA VAL A 30 -23.18 31.89 13.84
C VAL A 30 -22.60 30.59 14.39
N ALA A 31 -23.15 30.05 15.48
CA ALA A 31 -22.72 28.78 16.04
C ALA A 31 -22.87 27.63 15.02
N SER A 32 -24.02 27.55 14.34
CA SER A 32 -24.26 26.54 13.30
C SER A 32 -23.32 26.68 12.09
N VAL A 33 -23.02 27.91 11.66
CA VAL A 33 -22.07 28.16 10.56
C VAL A 33 -20.67 27.68 10.94
N LEU A 34 -20.21 27.98 12.16
CA LEU A 34 -18.91 27.55 12.66
C LEU A 34 -18.82 26.02 12.82
N GLU A 35 -19.87 25.38 13.33
CA GLU A 35 -19.93 23.92 13.48
C GLU A 35 -19.88 23.22 12.11
N ASN A 36 -20.65 23.70 11.13
CA ASN A 36 -20.63 23.17 9.77
C ASN A 36 -19.28 23.37 9.08
N TYR A 37 -18.64 24.52 9.31
CA TYR A 37 -17.29 24.79 8.82
C TYR A 37 -16.28 23.79 9.40
N ASN A 38 -16.30 23.57 10.71
CA ASN A 38 -15.40 22.60 11.36
C ASN A 38 -15.61 21.17 10.85
N ARG A 39 -16.86 20.72 10.71
CA ARG A 39 -17.18 19.41 10.10
C ARG A 39 -16.60 19.26 8.70
N THR A 40 -16.72 20.31 7.88
CA THR A 40 -16.17 20.31 6.52
C THR A 40 -14.65 20.20 6.52
N VAL A 41 -13.98 20.95 7.40
CA VAL A 41 -12.52 20.91 7.57
C VAL A 41 -12.05 19.54 8.04
N ASP A 42 -12.73 18.94 9.01
CA ASP A 42 -12.34 17.64 9.56
C ASP A 42 -12.57 16.51 8.56
N ARG A 43 -13.68 16.53 7.82
CA ARG A 43 -13.93 15.62 6.70
C ARG A 43 -12.86 15.74 5.62
N ALA A 44 -12.46 16.96 5.26
CA ALA A 44 -11.40 17.19 4.28
C ALA A 44 -10.05 16.63 4.74
N LYS A 45 -9.70 16.81 6.02
CA LYS A 45 -8.48 16.23 6.61
C LYS A 45 -8.53 14.69 6.59
N LEU A 46 -9.65 14.09 6.98
CA LEU A 46 -9.86 12.64 6.93
C LEU A 46 -9.65 12.08 5.52
N ILE A 47 -10.23 12.71 4.49
CA ILE A 47 -10.05 12.33 3.09
C ILE A 47 -8.57 12.43 2.68
N ALA A 48 -7.90 13.53 3.05
CA ALA A 48 -6.49 13.74 2.69
C ALA A 48 -5.57 12.68 3.32
N HIS A 49 -5.75 12.38 4.61
CA HIS A 49 -5.00 11.33 5.29
C HIS A 49 -5.24 9.94 4.67
N GLY A 50 -6.50 9.59 4.42
CA GLY A 50 -6.83 8.31 3.81
C GLY A 50 -6.25 8.18 2.39
N ARG A 51 -6.33 9.24 1.58
CA ARG A 51 -5.73 9.27 0.24
C ARG A 51 -4.21 9.11 0.30
N GLN A 52 -3.52 9.80 1.21
CA GLN A 52 -2.07 9.66 1.36
C GLN A 52 -1.65 8.21 1.67
N ALA A 53 -2.37 7.55 2.58
CA ALA A 53 -2.12 6.15 2.90
C ALA A 53 -2.34 5.24 1.68
N MET A 54 -3.47 5.39 0.99
CA MET A 54 -3.83 4.59 -0.19
C MET A 54 -2.87 4.81 -1.38
N GLU A 55 -2.40 6.04 -1.59
CA GLU A 55 -1.40 6.35 -2.62
C GLU A 55 -0.04 5.74 -2.30
N ARG A 56 0.38 5.78 -1.02
CA ARG A 56 1.61 5.10 -0.59
C ARG A 56 1.52 3.60 -0.84
N MET A 57 0.39 2.97 -0.49
CA MET A 57 0.15 1.55 -0.75
C MET A 57 0.20 1.23 -2.24
N THR A 58 -0.55 1.98 -3.04
CA THR A 58 -0.62 1.82 -4.51
C THR A 58 0.75 1.91 -5.15
N ARG A 59 1.57 2.90 -4.76
CA ARG A 59 2.91 3.09 -5.33
C ARG A 59 3.84 1.92 -4.99
N GLN A 60 3.80 1.39 -3.77
CA GLN A 60 4.63 0.25 -3.39
C GLN A 60 4.17 -1.05 -4.06
N LEU A 61 2.85 -1.30 -4.12
CA LEU A 61 2.27 -2.48 -4.76
C LEU A 61 2.53 -2.53 -6.27
N ARG A 62 2.62 -1.38 -6.95
CA ARG A 62 3.00 -1.32 -8.37
C ARG A 62 4.44 -1.79 -8.64
N ALA A 63 5.29 -1.77 -7.62
CA ALA A 63 6.66 -2.28 -7.67
C ALA A 63 6.78 -3.65 -7.00
N ALA A 64 5.69 -4.43 -6.95
CA ALA A 64 5.72 -5.81 -6.48
C ALA A 64 6.26 -6.76 -7.56
N LEU A 65 6.97 -7.80 -7.13
CA LEU A 65 7.38 -8.92 -7.97
C LEU A 65 6.12 -9.55 -8.62
N PRO A 66 6.14 -9.88 -9.93
CA PRO A 66 5.08 -10.64 -10.56
C PRO A 66 4.69 -11.87 -9.76
N ASN A 67 3.39 -12.14 -9.66
CA ASN A 67 2.85 -13.29 -8.91
C ASN A 67 3.20 -13.31 -7.41
N SER A 68 3.68 -12.21 -6.82
CA SER A 68 3.98 -12.14 -5.37
C SER A 68 2.88 -11.52 -4.52
N VAL A 69 1.90 -10.83 -5.10
CA VAL A 69 0.87 -10.17 -4.29
C VAL A 69 -0.14 -11.21 -3.81
N ARG A 70 -0.28 -11.34 -2.49
CA ARG A 70 -1.26 -12.23 -1.85
C ARG A 70 -1.96 -11.55 -0.68
N VAL A 71 -3.13 -12.07 -0.33
CA VAL A 71 -3.87 -11.64 0.86
C VAL A 71 -3.73 -12.70 1.94
N THR A 72 -3.47 -12.26 3.18
CA THR A 72 -3.28 -13.11 4.35
C THR A 72 -4.17 -12.64 5.51
N ASN A 73 -4.15 -13.36 6.63
CA ASN A 73 -4.89 -13.02 7.85
C ASN A 73 -6.39 -12.74 7.61
N GLY A 74 -7.04 -13.64 6.87
CA GLY A 74 -8.48 -13.56 6.58
C GLY A 74 -8.92 -12.34 5.77
N GLY A 75 -8.01 -11.68 5.04
CA GLY A 75 -8.33 -10.46 4.30
C GLY A 75 -7.68 -9.20 4.84
N SER A 76 -7.13 -9.26 6.05
CA SER A 76 -6.68 -8.09 6.80
C SER A 76 -5.27 -7.63 6.44
N CYS A 77 -4.52 -8.46 5.70
CA CYS A 77 -3.16 -8.16 5.26
C CYS A 77 -3.02 -8.38 3.76
N VAL A 78 -2.30 -7.49 3.08
CA VAL A 78 -1.77 -7.73 1.73
C VAL A 78 -0.26 -7.77 1.80
N GLU A 79 0.31 -8.89 1.35
CA GLU A 79 1.75 -9.16 1.34
C GLU A 79 2.28 -9.24 -0.09
N PHE A 80 3.49 -8.75 -0.30
CA PHE A 80 4.16 -8.70 -1.60
C PHE A 80 5.68 -8.68 -1.43
N LEU A 81 6.41 -8.97 -2.53
CA LEU A 81 7.86 -8.79 -2.57
C LEU A 81 8.21 -7.50 -3.33
N PRO A 82 8.82 -6.50 -2.68
CA PRO A 82 9.27 -5.29 -3.36
C PRO A 82 10.41 -5.59 -4.34
N ILE A 83 10.28 -5.13 -5.58
CA ILE A 83 11.36 -5.16 -6.57
C ILE A 83 12.40 -4.10 -6.18
N ALA A 84 13.63 -4.56 -5.96
CA ALA A 84 14.79 -3.72 -5.71
C ALA A 84 15.49 -3.31 -7.02
N GLY A 85 15.51 -4.23 -7.98
CA GLY A 85 16.10 -4.09 -9.30
C GLY A 85 15.77 -5.28 -10.20
N GLY A 86 16.45 -5.39 -11.33
CA GLY A 86 16.28 -6.51 -12.24
C GLY A 86 16.80 -6.18 -13.63
N GLY A 87 16.95 -7.21 -14.44
CA GLY A 87 17.53 -7.10 -15.77
C GLY A 87 17.26 -8.35 -16.60
N ASN A 88 17.98 -8.45 -17.71
CA ASN A 88 17.94 -9.64 -18.54
C ASN A 88 19.25 -10.41 -18.37
N TYR A 89 19.14 -11.73 -18.29
CA TYR A 89 20.29 -12.61 -18.33
C TYR A 89 20.65 -12.99 -19.76
N ILE A 90 21.89 -13.43 -19.96
CA ILE A 90 22.45 -13.79 -21.26
C ILE A 90 22.55 -15.31 -21.35
N GLY A 91 22.01 -15.88 -22.43
CA GLY A 91 21.96 -17.33 -22.63
C GLY A 91 20.87 -18.01 -21.80
N GLU A 92 20.97 -19.32 -21.64
CA GLU A 92 20.07 -20.09 -20.78
C GLU A 92 20.68 -20.24 -19.38
N LEU A 93 19.85 -20.09 -18.35
CA LEU A 93 20.23 -20.45 -16.99
C LEU A 93 20.13 -21.96 -16.80
N PRO A 94 20.91 -22.56 -15.88
CA PRO A 94 20.69 -23.94 -15.50
C PRO A 94 19.31 -24.09 -14.91
N ASP A 95 18.50 -24.97 -15.50
CA ASP A 95 17.20 -25.32 -14.97
C ASP A 95 16.96 -26.83 -15.02
N VAL A 96 15.82 -27.26 -14.47
CA VAL A 96 15.46 -28.69 -14.42
C VAL A 96 15.25 -29.30 -15.81
N ASP A 97 14.87 -28.50 -16.80
CA ASP A 97 14.50 -28.96 -18.14
C ASP A 97 15.72 -29.14 -19.05
N ASN A 98 16.69 -28.22 -18.99
CA ASN A 98 17.94 -28.33 -19.75
C ASN A 98 18.99 -29.23 -19.06
N GLY A 99 18.77 -29.59 -17.79
CA GLY A 99 19.62 -30.53 -17.05
C GLY A 99 21.04 -30.04 -16.76
N ALA A 100 21.29 -28.73 -16.91
CA ALA A 100 22.61 -28.16 -16.65
C ALA A 100 22.92 -28.13 -15.15
N GLY A 101 24.21 -28.29 -14.80
CA GLY A 101 24.68 -28.18 -13.43
C GLY A 101 24.48 -26.76 -12.89
N GLY A 102 24.15 -26.65 -11.60
CA GLY A 102 23.90 -25.34 -10.98
C GLY A 102 25.09 -24.39 -11.09
N VAL A 103 24.80 -23.09 -11.06
CA VAL A 103 25.79 -22.00 -11.17
C VAL A 103 25.75 -21.11 -9.94
N ALA A 104 26.87 -20.45 -9.63
CA ALA A 104 26.96 -19.49 -8.54
C ALA A 104 26.85 -18.02 -9.01
N SER A 105 26.61 -17.79 -10.30
CA SER A 105 26.42 -16.45 -10.87
C SER A 105 25.58 -16.50 -12.14
N ILE A 106 24.90 -15.40 -12.44
CA ILE A 106 24.11 -15.22 -13.67
C ILE A 106 24.81 -14.17 -14.52
N ALA A 107 25.13 -14.49 -15.78
CA ALA A 107 25.56 -13.47 -16.74
C ALA A 107 24.39 -12.56 -17.10
N SER A 108 24.57 -11.24 -17.00
CA SER A 108 23.52 -10.25 -17.23
C SER A 108 23.92 -9.22 -18.27
N GLY A 109 22.93 -8.64 -18.96
CA GLY A 109 23.10 -7.46 -19.81
C GLY A 109 23.14 -6.14 -19.03
N GLY A 110 23.40 -6.20 -17.74
CA GLY A 110 23.42 -5.07 -16.81
C GLY A 110 22.13 -4.89 -16.01
N TYR A 111 22.26 -4.43 -14.77
CA TYR A 111 21.15 -4.08 -13.88
C TYR A 111 21.55 -3.01 -12.87
N GLN A 112 20.55 -2.35 -12.30
CA GLN A 112 20.71 -1.37 -11.23
C GLN A 112 19.73 -1.69 -10.11
N VAL A 113 20.17 -1.55 -8.86
CA VAL A 113 19.31 -1.61 -7.68
C VAL A 113 18.94 -0.19 -7.31
N THR A 114 17.68 0.17 -7.59
CA THR A 114 17.19 1.54 -7.43
C THR A 114 16.49 1.75 -6.09
N PHE A 115 15.91 0.68 -5.52
CA PHE A 115 15.13 0.75 -4.28
C PHE A 115 15.48 -0.42 -3.36
N GLY A 116 15.50 -0.18 -2.05
CA GLY A 116 15.73 -1.26 -1.07
C GLY A 116 17.09 -1.95 -1.20
N THR A 117 17.13 -3.26 -0.93
CA THR A 117 18.32 -4.08 -1.02
C THR A 117 18.04 -5.35 -1.84
N ALA A 118 18.91 -5.69 -2.79
CA ALA A 118 18.82 -6.94 -3.52
C ALA A 118 19.21 -8.12 -2.61
N ARG A 119 18.21 -8.86 -2.12
CA ARG A 119 18.40 -10.02 -1.24
C ARG A 119 18.17 -11.34 -1.96
N TYR A 120 17.24 -11.36 -2.89
CA TYR A 120 16.86 -12.56 -3.63
C TYR A 120 16.82 -12.26 -5.12
N VAL A 121 17.20 -13.25 -5.92
CA VAL A 121 16.97 -13.29 -7.37
C VAL A 121 15.77 -14.18 -7.62
N TYR A 122 14.81 -13.71 -8.41
CA TYR A 122 13.66 -14.47 -8.87
C TYR A 122 13.68 -14.61 -10.40
N VAL A 123 13.44 -15.83 -10.89
CA VAL A 123 13.34 -16.17 -12.32
C VAL A 123 12.11 -17.05 -12.54
N GLY A 124 11.26 -16.67 -13.50
CA GLY A 124 10.19 -17.53 -14.03
C GLY A 124 9.12 -17.97 -13.02
N ALA A 125 8.86 -17.20 -11.97
CA ALA A 125 7.81 -17.51 -11.00
C ALA A 125 6.41 -17.28 -11.60
N LEU A 126 5.59 -18.34 -11.65
CA LEU A 126 4.27 -18.31 -12.28
C LEU A 126 3.11 -18.22 -11.28
N SER A 127 3.35 -18.42 -9.99
CA SER A 127 2.31 -18.36 -8.96
C SER A 127 2.82 -17.84 -7.64
N THR A 128 1.90 -17.36 -6.80
CA THR A 128 2.20 -17.00 -5.40
C THR A 128 2.73 -18.20 -4.62
N ALA A 129 2.28 -19.41 -4.93
CA ALA A 129 2.79 -20.63 -4.30
C ALA A 129 4.28 -20.83 -4.61
N GLU A 130 4.72 -20.61 -5.85
CA GLU A 130 6.14 -20.69 -6.21
C GLU A 130 6.96 -19.57 -5.55
N VAL A 131 6.43 -18.35 -5.45
CA VAL A 131 7.14 -17.22 -4.81
C VAL A 131 7.37 -17.45 -3.31
N TYR A 132 6.38 -18.04 -2.63
CA TYR A 132 6.33 -18.17 -1.18
C TYR A 132 6.56 -19.59 -0.63
N SER A 133 7.00 -20.52 -1.47
CA SER A 133 7.42 -21.87 -1.05
C SER A 133 8.92 -22.02 -1.22
N ASN A 134 9.47 -23.16 -0.79
CA ASN A 134 10.85 -23.54 -1.07
C ASN A 134 11.00 -24.05 -2.52
N SER A 135 10.53 -23.26 -3.49
CA SER A 135 10.65 -23.53 -4.91
C SER A 135 11.99 -23.02 -5.44
N ALA A 136 12.54 -23.69 -6.46
CA ALA A 136 13.79 -23.30 -7.10
C ALA A 136 13.66 -22.09 -8.05
N VAL A 137 12.56 -21.33 -7.98
CA VAL A 137 12.39 -20.07 -8.73
C VAL A 137 13.19 -18.91 -8.13
N SER A 138 13.74 -19.08 -6.91
CA SER A 138 14.55 -18.05 -6.26
C SER A 138 15.77 -18.59 -5.54
N VAL A 139 16.72 -17.68 -5.33
CA VAL A 139 17.97 -17.90 -4.61
C VAL A 139 18.41 -16.60 -3.95
N GLY A 140 19.16 -16.69 -2.85
CA GLY A 140 19.79 -15.51 -2.26
C GLY A 140 20.84 -14.88 -3.18
N VAL A 141 20.98 -13.57 -3.06
CA VAL A 141 22.08 -12.81 -3.69
C VAL A 141 23.31 -12.88 -2.79
N ALA A 142 24.50 -13.04 -3.37
CA ALA A 142 25.75 -13.01 -2.61
C ALA A 142 26.16 -11.55 -2.33
N GLY A 143 26.07 -11.13 -1.08
CA GLY A 143 26.46 -9.78 -0.67
C GLY A 143 25.44 -8.71 -1.07
N SER A 144 25.83 -7.45 -0.95
CA SER A 144 25.05 -6.30 -1.42
C SER A 144 25.39 -6.02 -2.88
N GLU A 145 24.42 -6.23 -3.76
CA GLU A 145 24.50 -5.84 -5.17
C GLU A 145 23.85 -4.47 -5.34
N ASP A 146 24.61 -3.46 -5.78
CA ASP A 146 24.08 -2.13 -6.11
C ASP A 146 23.91 -1.96 -7.63
N HIS A 147 24.93 -2.37 -8.39
CA HIS A 147 24.97 -2.31 -9.84
C HIS A 147 26.01 -3.29 -10.37
N SER A 148 25.71 -3.93 -11.49
CA SER A 148 26.69 -4.66 -12.29
C SER A 148 26.26 -4.66 -13.75
N ASP A 149 27.24 -4.60 -14.64
CA ASP A 149 27.05 -4.68 -16.11
C ASP A 149 27.26 -6.09 -16.66
N ALA A 150 27.70 -7.05 -15.82
CA ALA A 150 28.19 -8.33 -16.28
C ALA A 150 27.56 -9.53 -15.57
N THR A 151 27.45 -9.47 -14.25
CA THR A 151 27.06 -10.65 -13.45
C THR A 151 26.25 -10.30 -12.22
N VAL A 152 25.28 -11.16 -11.88
CA VAL A 152 24.63 -11.22 -10.56
C VAL A 152 25.25 -12.38 -9.78
N SER A 153 25.79 -12.12 -8.59
CA SER A 153 26.40 -13.16 -7.74
C SER A 153 25.33 -13.85 -6.88
N LEU A 154 25.32 -15.18 -6.84
CA LEU A 154 24.34 -15.97 -6.07
C LEU A 154 24.96 -16.43 -4.75
N SER A 155 24.16 -16.51 -3.68
CA SER A 155 24.61 -16.93 -2.34
C SER A 155 25.09 -18.38 -2.28
N GLY A 156 24.86 -19.15 -3.33
CA GLY A 156 25.33 -20.52 -3.50
C GLY A 156 25.05 -21.02 -4.92
N THR A 157 25.57 -22.20 -5.23
CA THR A 157 25.29 -22.88 -6.49
C THR A 157 23.79 -23.19 -6.60
N HIS A 158 23.16 -22.74 -7.68
CA HIS A 158 21.71 -22.84 -7.88
C HIS A 158 21.36 -23.35 -9.27
N GLN A 159 20.31 -24.17 -9.34
CA GLN A 159 19.64 -24.61 -10.55
C GLN A 159 18.19 -24.12 -10.45
N PHE A 160 17.75 -23.31 -11.41
CA PHE A 160 16.41 -22.73 -11.39
C PHE A 160 15.33 -23.75 -11.72
N LEU A 161 14.09 -23.48 -11.32
CA LEU A 161 12.97 -24.32 -11.72
C LEU A 161 12.70 -24.23 -13.23
N ARG A 162 12.95 -23.06 -13.84
CA ARG A 162 12.78 -22.81 -15.27
C ARG A 162 13.44 -21.49 -15.68
N ASN A 163 13.75 -21.36 -16.96
CA ASN A 163 14.06 -20.09 -17.59
C ASN A 163 12.82 -19.18 -17.71
N SER A 164 13.03 -17.86 -17.69
CA SER A 164 11.99 -16.88 -18.06
C SER A 164 11.87 -16.82 -19.58
N ILE A 165 10.63 -16.72 -20.07
CA ILE A 165 10.32 -16.60 -21.51
C ILE A 165 10.98 -15.35 -22.13
N SER A 166 11.18 -14.31 -21.32
CA SER A 166 11.79 -13.04 -21.74
C SER A 166 13.27 -12.90 -21.34
N SER A 167 13.90 -13.98 -20.89
CA SER A 167 15.27 -13.98 -20.33
C SER A 167 15.44 -12.98 -19.19
N ARG A 168 14.40 -12.78 -18.36
CA ARG A 168 14.37 -11.77 -17.31
C ARG A 168 14.61 -12.37 -15.92
N PHE A 169 15.29 -11.60 -15.08
CA PHE A 169 15.36 -11.83 -13.63
C PHE A 169 14.93 -10.58 -12.86
N TYR A 170 14.44 -10.80 -11.64
CA TYR A 170 14.10 -9.74 -10.70
C TYR A 170 14.95 -9.86 -9.44
N LEU A 171 15.43 -8.72 -8.95
CA LEU A 171 16.07 -8.60 -7.65
C LEU A 171 15.04 -8.05 -6.67
N THR A 172 14.84 -8.72 -5.54
CA THR A 172 13.86 -8.31 -4.53
C THR A 172 14.48 -8.13 -3.16
N ASP A 173 13.88 -7.25 -2.36
CA ASP A 173 14.17 -7.17 -0.92
C ASP A 173 13.38 -8.24 -0.15
N ASN A 174 13.45 -8.18 1.18
CA ASN A 174 12.58 -8.95 2.05
C ASN A 174 11.09 -8.65 1.77
N PRO A 175 10.20 -9.62 2.03
CA PRO A 175 8.76 -9.39 1.94
C PRO A 175 8.30 -8.17 2.75
N ALA A 176 7.25 -7.55 2.24
CA ALA A 176 6.57 -6.44 2.87
C ALA A 176 5.07 -6.68 2.89
N ALA A 177 4.39 -6.12 3.90
CA ALA A 177 2.94 -6.23 4.01
C ALA A 177 2.29 -4.96 4.51
N PHE A 178 1.08 -4.68 4.04
CA PHE A 178 0.16 -3.76 4.68
C PHE A 178 -0.89 -4.54 5.43
N CYS A 179 -1.06 -4.25 6.71
CA CYS A 179 -2.06 -4.91 7.54
C CYS A 179 -2.95 -3.89 8.23
N LEU A 180 -4.25 -4.15 8.19
CA LEU A 180 -5.24 -3.53 9.06
C LEU A 180 -5.33 -4.35 10.34
N ASN A 181 -4.97 -3.76 11.47
CA ASN A 181 -5.02 -4.45 12.76
C ASN A 181 -5.53 -3.50 13.85
N ALA A 182 -6.64 -3.87 14.50
CA ALA A 182 -7.20 -3.17 15.66
C ALA A 182 -7.38 -1.64 15.47
N GLY A 183 -7.76 -1.20 14.27
CA GLY A 183 -7.94 0.23 13.97
C GLY A 183 -6.72 0.91 13.35
N ASP A 184 -5.59 0.23 13.26
CA ASP A 184 -4.36 0.77 12.67
C ASP A 184 -4.10 0.14 11.31
N LEU A 185 -3.81 0.97 10.31
CA LEU A 185 -3.17 0.54 9.08
C LEU A 185 -1.65 0.63 9.27
N ARG A 186 -0.95 -0.50 9.18
CA ARG A 186 0.49 -0.61 9.42
C ARG A 186 1.21 -1.23 8.23
N TYR A 187 2.43 -0.74 8.00
CA TYR A 187 3.37 -1.28 7.01
C TYR A 187 4.46 -2.11 7.70
N PHE A 188 4.60 -3.37 7.31
CA PHE A 188 5.61 -4.30 7.79
C PHE A 188 6.65 -4.50 6.70
N SER A 189 7.92 -4.53 7.06
CA SER A 189 9.04 -4.75 6.15
C SER A 189 10.22 -5.38 6.89
N GLY A 190 11.10 -6.05 6.16
CA GLY A 190 12.37 -6.52 6.70
C GLY A 190 12.28 -7.79 7.54
N TYR A 191 11.14 -8.48 7.54
CA TYR A 191 11.01 -9.79 8.17
C TYR A 191 11.51 -10.88 7.21
N SER A 192 12.28 -11.82 7.75
CA SER A 192 12.85 -12.93 7.00
C SER A 192 11.88 -14.10 6.99
N THR A 193 11.12 -14.27 5.91
CA THR A 193 10.70 -15.57 5.33
C THR A 193 9.66 -15.37 4.23
N PRO A 194 9.72 -16.16 3.15
CA PRO A 194 8.60 -16.38 2.24
C PRO A 194 7.65 -17.49 2.73
N SER A 195 7.98 -18.27 3.77
CA SER A 195 7.09 -19.29 4.33
C SER A 195 5.79 -18.66 4.84
N ALA A 196 4.69 -18.89 4.10
CA ALA A 196 3.30 -18.54 4.38
C ALA A 196 3.05 -17.94 5.77
N THR A 197 3.31 -16.64 5.93
CA THR A 197 2.81 -15.86 7.06
C THR A 197 1.29 -15.86 6.94
N THR A 198 0.63 -16.75 7.68
CA THR A 198 -0.84 -16.86 7.64
C THR A 198 -1.53 -15.74 8.41
N GLY A 199 -0.78 -15.04 9.28
CA GLY A 199 -1.23 -13.90 10.07
C GLY A 199 -0.47 -12.61 9.78
N THR A 200 -0.61 -11.63 10.67
CA THR A 200 0.17 -10.38 10.65
C THR A 200 1.67 -10.69 10.82
N PRO A 201 2.57 -10.11 10.01
CA PRO A 201 4.00 -10.29 10.20
C PRO A 201 4.47 -9.91 11.61
N THR A 202 5.56 -10.53 12.06
CA THR A 202 6.13 -10.25 13.38
C THR A 202 6.76 -8.86 13.42
N GLY A 203 6.72 -8.23 14.61
CA GLY A 203 7.21 -6.87 14.84
C GLY A 203 6.09 -5.84 14.96
N ALA A 204 6.46 -4.57 15.16
CA ALA A 204 5.49 -3.50 15.38
C ALA A 204 4.91 -2.93 14.07
N GLY A 205 5.65 -3.00 12.97
CA GLY A 205 5.36 -2.27 11.74
C GLY A 205 5.40 -0.75 11.93
N SER A 206 5.34 -0.02 10.82
CA SER A 206 5.25 1.43 10.76
C SER A 206 3.77 1.84 10.63
N LEU A 207 3.29 2.68 11.54
CA LEU A 207 1.95 3.22 11.49
C LEU A 207 1.77 4.14 10.27
N MET A 208 0.74 3.86 9.46
CA MET A 208 0.40 4.68 8.29
C MET A 208 -0.83 5.52 8.52
N ALA A 209 -1.83 4.95 9.19
CA ALA A 209 -3.05 5.63 9.58
C ALA A 209 -3.67 4.95 10.80
N GLU A 210 -4.34 5.75 11.61
CA GLU A 210 -5.10 5.32 12.80
C GLU A 210 -6.60 5.42 12.48
N THR A 211 -7.41 4.82 13.36
CA THR A 211 -8.89 4.82 13.28
C THR A 211 -9.43 4.39 11.91
N VAL A 212 -8.74 3.41 11.32
CA VAL A 212 -9.04 2.77 10.05
C VAL A 212 -9.90 1.53 10.30
N GLY A 213 -10.95 1.35 9.52
CA GLY A 213 -11.76 0.14 9.49
C GLY A 213 -11.98 -0.34 8.06
N SER A 214 -12.91 -1.27 7.89
CA SER A 214 -13.39 -1.70 6.58
C SER A 214 -14.83 -2.18 6.67
N ASP A 215 -15.62 -1.85 5.65
CA ASP A 215 -16.94 -2.44 5.46
C ASP A 215 -16.79 -3.75 4.67
N GLY A 216 -16.57 -4.83 5.40
CA GLY A 216 -16.25 -6.16 4.87
C GLY A 216 -14.74 -6.41 4.81
N VAL A 217 -14.30 -7.15 3.79
CA VAL A 217 -12.89 -7.53 3.61
C VAL A 217 -12.09 -6.31 3.09
N PRO A 218 -11.03 -5.87 3.81
CA PRO A 218 -10.29 -4.66 3.44
C PRO A 218 -9.43 -4.85 2.18
N PHE A 219 -8.87 -6.05 1.99
CA PHE A 219 -8.01 -6.38 0.84
C PHE A 219 -8.52 -7.60 0.12
N LEU A 220 -8.71 -7.48 -1.19
CA LEU A 220 -9.19 -8.58 -2.02
C LEU A 220 -8.38 -8.62 -3.32
N VAL A 221 -7.73 -9.75 -3.59
CA VAL A 221 -7.01 -9.98 -4.84
C VAL A 221 -7.92 -10.77 -5.76
N SER A 222 -8.25 -10.18 -6.91
CA SER A 222 -8.80 -10.92 -8.04
C SER A 222 -7.61 -11.39 -8.88
N ALA A 223 -7.33 -12.69 -8.83
CA ALA A 223 -6.37 -13.29 -9.74
C ALA A 223 -6.91 -13.16 -11.16
N GLY A 224 -6.15 -12.53 -12.05
CA GLY A 224 -6.41 -12.64 -13.48
C GLY A 224 -6.30 -14.11 -13.89
N THR A 225 -7.15 -14.57 -14.80
CA THR A 225 -6.91 -15.85 -15.49
C THR A 225 -5.53 -15.82 -16.12
N GLU A 226 -4.80 -16.93 -16.05
CA GLU A 226 -3.34 -17.18 -16.03
C GLU A 226 -2.37 -16.37 -16.93
N ASP A 227 -2.81 -15.37 -17.70
CA ASP A 227 -1.98 -14.57 -18.60
C ASP A 227 -2.15 -13.05 -18.45
N ARG A 228 -2.86 -12.54 -17.42
CA ARG A 228 -3.08 -11.09 -17.25
C ARG A 228 -2.88 -10.59 -15.82
N ASN A 229 -2.48 -9.32 -15.76
CA ASN A 229 -2.37 -8.48 -14.57
C ASN A 229 -3.40 -8.84 -13.48
N SER A 230 -2.96 -8.96 -12.23
CA SER A 230 -3.89 -9.09 -11.10
C SER A 230 -4.40 -7.73 -10.65
N VAL A 231 -5.60 -7.70 -10.06
CA VAL A 231 -6.17 -6.49 -9.47
C VAL A 231 -6.30 -6.70 -7.97
N LEU A 232 -5.66 -5.81 -7.20
CA LEU A 232 -5.91 -5.68 -5.77
C LEU A 232 -6.96 -4.58 -5.54
N SER A 233 -8.08 -4.96 -4.93
CA SER A 233 -9.06 -4.02 -4.41
C SER A 233 -8.77 -3.73 -2.93
N MET A 234 -8.73 -2.46 -2.58
CA MET A 234 -8.51 -1.95 -1.23
C MET A 234 -9.74 -1.14 -0.81
N ARG A 235 -10.39 -1.53 0.30
CA ARG A 235 -11.64 -0.93 0.80
C ARG A 235 -11.46 -0.55 2.28
N LEU A 236 -11.14 0.72 2.54
CA LEU A 236 -10.82 1.20 3.88
C LEU A 236 -11.76 2.33 4.29
N THR A 237 -12.18 2.34 5.55
CA THR A 237 -12.95 3.43 6.16
C THR A 237 -12.06 4.18 7.14
N TYR A 238 -12.13 5.51 7.15
CA TYR A 238 -11.37 6.37 8.05
C TYR A 238 -12.35 7.14 8.92
N SER A 239 -12.16 7.09 10.23
CA SER A 239 -13.11 7.70 11.19
C SER A 239 -12.42 8.65 12.16
N ARG A 240 -13.03 9.82 12.44
CA ARG A 240 -12.56 10.73 13.50
C ARG A 240 -13.71 11.65 13.92
N GLY A 241 -13.92 11.81 15.22
CA GLY A 241 -14.88 12.78 15.76
C GLY A 241 -16.34 12.54 15.31
N GLY A 242 -16.73 11.29 15.07
CA GLY A 242 -18.06 10.93 14.57
C GLY A 242 -18.25 11.04 13.05
N GLU A 243 -17.25 11.54 12.32
CA GLU A 243 -17.20 11.53 10.85
C GLU A 243 -16.53 10.24 10.36
N THR A 244 -17.10 9.62 9.32
CA THR A 244 -16.54 8.42 8.68
C THR A 244 -16.53 8.58 7.16
N VAL A 245 -15.40 8.27 6.54
CA VAL A 245 -15.20 8.33 5.08
C VAL A 245 -14.74 6.97 4.58
N ALA A 246 -15.44 6.41 3.60
CA ALA A 246 -15.01 5.20 2.89
C ALA A 246 -14.19 5.57 1.64
N LEU A 247 -13.04 4.92 1.47
CA LEU A 247 -12.17 5.04 0.31
C LEU A 247 -11.95 3.67 -0.31
N ASN A 248 -12.21 3.58 -1.61
CA ASN A 248 -12.00 2.38 -2.41
C ASN A 248 -10.96 2.67 -3.49
N GLN A 249 -9.97 1.80 -3.64
CA GLN A 249 -8.94 1.92 -4.66
C GLN A 249 -8.64 0.55 -5.25
N GLU A 250 -8.49 0.51 -6.56
CA GLU A 250 -8.00 -0.67 -7.27
C GLU A 250 -6.59 -0.41 -7.78
N VAL A 251 -5.74 -1.43 -7.65
CA VAL A 251 -4.35 -1.41 -8.11
C VAL A 251 -4.15 -2.55 -9.07
N LEU A 252 -3.83 -2.19 -10.31
CA LEU A 252 -3.39 -3.15 -11.33
C LEU A 252 -1.93 -3.51 -11.07
N ILE A 253 -1.68 -4.79 -10.84
CA ILE A 253 -0.34 -5.36 -10.63
C ILE A 253 0.02 -6.13 -11.89
N ARG A 254 1.19 -5.86 -12.46
CA ARG A 254 1.64 -6.52 -13.68
C ARG A 254 2.24 -7.88 -13.35
N ASN A 255 1.59 -8.93 -13.83
CA ASN A 255 2.16 -10.28 -13.82
C ASN A 255 2.72 -10.55 -15.21
N VAL A 256 4.03 -10.33 -15.37
CA VAL A 256 4.75 -10.64 -16.61
C VAL A 256 5.82 -11.68 -16.25
N PRO A 257 5.66 -12.94 -16.71
CA PRO A 257 6.62 -14.02 -16.44
C PRO A 257 7.97 -13.85 -17.18
#